data_AF-A0A959I4J8-F1
#
_entry.id   AF-A0A959I4J8-F1
#
_cell.length_a   1.000
_cell.length_b   1.000
_cell.length_c   1.000
_cell.angle_alpha   90.00
_cell.angle_beta   90.00
_cell.angle_gamma   90.00
#
_symmetry.space_group_name_H-M   'P 1'
#
loop_
_entity.id
_entity.type
_entity.pdbx_description
1 polymer ?
#
loop_
_entity_poly.entity_id
_entity_poly.type
_entity_poly.pdbx_seq_one_letter_code
_entity_poly.pdbx_strand_id
1 'polypeptide(L)'
;MNKEEFLQSLPAEHRDLIERLIPIVEKYETDLSQGIVQVMGSQMLGYRQDGEFKYAFASEKKHLSFHSMVMYCYPELRERFQSRFQTAKFQKACINVARPAEFDLETFDDFIRESSAYPYPSPLQLQRRAKRS
;
A
#
# COMPACT_ATOMS: atom_id res chain seq x y z
N MET A 1 16.00 1.25 -12.00
CA MET A 1 15.78 1.29 -10.54
C MET A 1 15.13 -0.02 -10.12
N ASN A 2 15.83 -0.82 -9.33
CA ASN A 2 15.31 -2.02 -8.65
C ASN A 2 14.88 -1.68 -7.21
N LYS A 3 14.46 -2.68 -6.43
CA LYS A 3 14.02 -2.50 -5.04
C LYS A 3 15.12 -1.94 -4.16
N GLU A 4 16.34 -2.48 -4.27
CA GLU A 4 17.48 -2.08 -3.45
C GLU A 4 17.86 -0.61 -3.70
N GLU A 5 17.97 -0.22 -4.97
CA GLU A 5 18.25 1.16 -5.39
C GLU A 5 17.15 2.11 -4.91
N PHE A 6 15.88 1.69 -4.99
CA PHE A 6 14.76 2.47 -4.46
C PHE A 6 14.89 2.67 -2.95
N LEU A 7 15.06 1.61 -2.18
CA LEU A 7 15.18 1.67 -0.72
C LEU A 7 16.36 2.54 -0.27
N GLN A 8 17.49 2.48 -0.99
CA GLN A 8 18.66 3.32 -0.72
C GLN A 8 18.43 4.81 -1.02
N SER A 9 17.50 5.13 -1.93
CA SER A 9 17.15 6.52 -2.25
C SER A 9 16.24 7.19 -1.21
N LEU A 10 15.69 6.42 -0.26
CA LEU A 10 14.72 6.91 0.72
C LEU A 10 15.38 7.49 1.97
N PRO A 11 14.68 8.40 2.68
CA PRO A 11 15.02 8.72 4.06
C PRO A 11 15.07 7.45 4.93
N ALA A 12 16.01 7.38 5.87
CA ALA A 12 16.24 6.18 6.70
C ALA A 12 14.97 5.67 7.38
N GLU A 13 14.19 6.55 8.03
CA GLU A 13 12.95 6.15 8.71
C GLU A 13 11.90 5.54 7.77
N HIS A 14 11.84 6.01 6.52
CA HIS A 14 10.92 5.47 5.52
C HIS A 14 11.40 4.12 5.01
N ARG A 15 12.69 4.01 4.70
CA ARG A 15 13.31 2.74 4.31
C ARG A 15 13.08 1.67 5.37
N ASP A 16 13.40 1.98 6.62
CA ASP A 16 13.33 1.03 7.73
C ASP A 16 11.89 0.54 7.95
N LEU A 17 10.88 1.41 7.77
CA LEU A 17 9.49 0.97 7.81
C LEU A 17 9.13 0.11 6.60
N ILE A 18 9.46 0.51 5.37
CA ILE A 18 9.14 -0.29 4.16
C ILE A 18 9.76 -1.68 4.26
N GLU A 19 11.01 -1.79 4.72
CA GLU A 19 11.69 -3.08 4.91
C GLU A 19 10.94 -3.99 5.90
N ARG A 20 10.24 -3.43 6.89
CA ARG A 20 9.38 -4.17 7.81
C ARG A 20 8.01 -4.52 7.22
N LEU A 21 7.47 -3.71 6.30
CA LEU A 21 6.16 -3.93 5.66
C LEU A 21 6.22 -4.91 4.48
N ILE A 22 7.31 -4.93 3.73
CA ILE A 22 7.56 -5.84 2.60
C ILE A 22 7.29 -7.31 2.97
N PRO A 23 7.90 -7.89 4.02
CA PRO A 23 7.69 -9.31 4.34
C PRO A 23 6.24 -9.60 4.74
N ILE A 24 5.50 -8.62 5.26
CA ILE A 24 4.07 -8.77 5.57
C ILE A 24 3.25 -8.89 4.28
N VAL A 25 3.53 -8.07 3.27
CA VAL A 25 2.89 -8.20 1.94
C VAL A 25 3.24 -9.56 1.32
N GLU A 26 4.52 -9.89 1.26
CA GLU A 26 5.02 -11.11 0.61
C GLU A 26 4.54 -12.40 1.30
N LYS A 27 4.26 -12.36 2.61
CA LYS A 27 3.66 -13.47 3.38
C LYS A 27 2.29 -13.90 2.85
N TYR A 28 1.46 -12.96 2.39
CA TYR A 28 0.06 -13.21 2.01
C TYR A 28 -0.19 -13.10 0.50
N GLU A 29 0.75 -12.57 -0.26
CA GLU A 29 0.60 -12.22 -1.67
C GLU A 29 1.77 -12.80 -2.48
N THR A 30 1.89 -14.13 -2.48
CA THR A 30 3.04 -14.87 -3.03
C THR A 30 3.17 -14.80 -4.55
N ASP A 31 2.07 -14.51 -5.24
CA ASP A 31 1.99 -14.53 -6.71
C ASP A 31 2.16 -13.13 -7.32
N LEU A 32 2.36 -12.09 -6.50
CA LEU A 32 2.54 -10.74 -7.01
C LEU A 32 3.95 -10.51 -7.52
N SER A 33 4.05 -9.88 -8.68
CA SER A 33 5.34 -9.38 -9.18
C SER A 33 5.67 -8.04 -8.53
N GLN A 34 6.89 -7.92 -8.00
CA GLN A 34 7.39 -6.69 -7.40
C GLN A 34 8.21 -5.88 -8.42
N GLY A 35 8.10 -4.57 -8.38
CA GLY A 35 8.91 -3.68 -9.20
C GLY A 35 8.61 -2.21 -8.97
N ILE A 36 9.43 -1.34 -9.57
CA ILE A 36 9.18 0.10 -9.49
C ILE A 36 8.01 0.46 -10.40
N VAL A 37 7.01 1.12 -9.83
CA VAL A 37 5.85 1.65 -10.54
C VAL A 37 5.89 3.18 -10.51
N GLN A 38 5.39 3.81 -11.55
CA GLN A 38 5.25 5.25 -11.62
C GLN A 38 3.77 5.61 -11.54
N VAL A 39 3.39 6.28 -10.46
CA VAL A 39 2.01 6.67 -10.20
C VAL A 39 2.00 8.18 -9.93
N MET A 40 1.22 8.91 -10.71
CA MET A 40 1.07 10.37 -10.59
C MET A 40 2.42 11.15 -10.57
N GLY A 41 3.42 10.65 -11.30
CA GLY A 41 4.75 11.27 -11.38
C GLY A 41 5.74 10.82 -10.30
N SER A 42 5.29 10.14 -9.25
CA SER A 42 6.14 9.59 -8.19
C SER A 42 6.56 8.15 -8.49
N GLN A 43 7.82 7.81 -8.19
CA GLN A 43 8.31 6.44 -8.21
C GLN A 43 7.97 5.76 -6.88
N MET A 44 7.48 4.53 -6.97
CA MET A 44 7.02 3.75 -5.82
C MET A 44 7.48 2.30 -5.96
N LEU A 45 7.72 1.62 -4.85
CA LEU A 45 7.86 0.17 -4.86
C LEU A 45 6.47 -0.45 -4.94
N GLY A 46 6.12 -1.04 -6.07
CA GLY A 46 4.79 -1.59 -6.33
C GLY A 46 4.78 -3.11 -6.44
N TYR A 47 3.60 -3.67 -6.16
CA TYR A 47 3.23 -5.05 -6.39
C TYR A 47 2.14 -5.09 -7.45
N ARG A 48 2.30 -5.99 -8.43
CA ARG A 48 1.37 -6.16 -9.55
C ARG A 48 0.78 -7.56 -9.57
N GLN A 49 -0.53 -7.62 -9.76
CA GLN A 49 -1.27 -8.85 -10.05
C GLN A 49 -1.65 -8.82 -11.53
N ASP A 50 -1.24 -9.83 -12.29
CA ASP A 50 -1.53 -9.92 -13.74
C ASP A 50 -1.11 -8.65 -14.53
N GLY A 51 0.00 -8.03 -14.13
CA GLY A 51 0.51 -6.80 -14.73
C GLY A 51 -0.15 -5.50 -14.21
N GLU A 52 -1.24 -5.60 -13.46
CA GLU A 52 -1.97 -4.48 -12.90
C GLU A 52 -1.50 -4.11 -11.50
N PHE A 53 -1.41 -2.80 -11.23
CA PHE A 53 -0.98 -2.26 -9.95
C PHE A 53 -1.96 -2.60 -8.82
N LYS A 54 -1.55 -3.39 -7.82
CA LYS A 54 -2.39 -3.78 -6.65
C LYS A 54 -2.03 -3.00 -5.39
N TYR A 55 -0.75 -2.93 -5.04
CA TYR A 55 -0.24 -2.20 -3.87
C TYR A 55 1.05 -1.44 -4.17
N ALA A 56 1.32 -0.32 -3.49
CA ALA A 56 2.64 0.33 -3.51
C ALA A 56 3.01 1.00 -2.20
N PHE A 57 4.32 1.17 -2.00
CA PHE A 57 4.90 2.07 -1.03
C PHE A 57 5.47 3.32 -1.72
N ALA A 58 4.99 4.48 -1.31
CA ALA A 58 5.51 5.78 -1.73
C ALA A 58 6.13 6.51 -0.54
N SER A 59 7.28 7.14 -0.76
CA SER A 59 7.93 7.99 0.23
C SER A 59 7.70 9.46 -0.15
N GLU A 60 6.80 10.13 0.56
CA GLU A 60 6.51 11.55 0.40
C GLU A 60 7.30 12.38 1.42
N LYS A 61 7.49 13.69 1.19
CA LYS A 61 8.34 14.53 2.06
C LYS A 61 7.98 14.52 3.55
N LYS A 62 6.71 14.24 3.90
CA LYS A 62 6.19 14.34 5.29
C LYS A 62 5.61 13.03 5.82
N HIS A 63 5.51 12.00 4.99
CA HIS A 63 4.87 10.75 5.34
C HIS A 63 5.24 9.66 4.34
N LEU A 64 5.10 8.42 4.77
CA LEU A 64 5.06 7.27 3.88
C LEU A 64 3.60 6.97 3.52
N SER A 65 3.32 6.61 2.28
CA SER A 65 1.99 6.22 1.83
C SER A 65 2.00 4.77 1.36
N PHE A 66 1.12 3.96 1.93
CA PHE A 66 0.79 2.65 1.38
C PHE A 66 -0.47 2.77 0.52
N HIS A 67 -0.34 2.50 -0.78
CA HIS A 67 -1.43 2.53 -1.75
C HIS A 67 -2.03 1.13 -1.89
N SER A 68 -3.37 1.04 -1.94
CA SER A 68 -4.10 -0.22 -2.10
C SER A 68 -5.32 -0.06 -3.02
N MET A 69 -5.28 -0.74 -4.17
CA MET A 69 -6.41 -0.79 -5.10
C MET A 69 -7.57 -1.61 -4.55
N VAL A 70 -7.26 -2.61 -3.72
CA VAL A 70 -8.26 -3.37 -2.96
C VAL A 70 -9.03 -2.41 -2.06
N MET A 71 -8.36 -1.69 -1.17
CA MET A 71 -9.00 -0.71 -0.28
C MET A 71 -9.78 0.37 -1.03
N TYR A 72 -9.28 0.80 -2.20
CA TYR A 72 -9.96 1.76 -3.06
C TYR A 72 -11.32 1.27 -3.58
N CYS A 73 -11.42 0.00 -3.96
CA CYS A 73 -12.65 -0.57 -4.52
C CYS A 73 -13.56 -1.22 -3.50
N TYR A 74 -13.00 -1.70 -2.38
CA TYR A 74 -13.69 -2.36 -1.26
C TYR A 74 -13.65 -1.45 -0.02
N PRO A 75 -14.52 -0.40 0.05
CA PRO A 75 -14.51 0.59 1.14
C PRO A 75 -14.77 -0.02 2.52
N GLU A 76 -15.42 -1.17 2.59
CA GLU A 76 -15.69 -1.90 3.82
C GLU A 76 -14.39 -2.36 4.50
N LEU A 77 -13.36 -2.70 3.71
CA LEU A 77 -12.03 -3.02 4.24
C LEU A 77 -11.40 -1.77 4.86
N ARG A 78 -11.49 -0.64 4.17
CA ARG A 78 -11.03 0.66 4.68
C ARG A 78 -11.70 1.01 6.01
N GLU A 79 -13.02 0.89 6.07
CA GLU A 79 -13.83 1.27 7.23
C GLU A 79 -13.55 0.40 8.46
N ARG A 80 -13.37 -0.92 8.27
CA ARG A 80 -13.01 -1.84 9.37
C ARG A 80 -11.67 -1.51 10.01
N PHE A 81 -10.68 -1.10 9.22
CA PHE A 81 -9.32 -0.86 9.71
C PHE A 81 -9.06 0.59 10.11
N GLN A 82 -9.82 1.55 9.57
CA GLN A 82 -9.62 2.96 9.86
C GLN A 82 -9.71 3.28 11.37
N SER A 83 -10.58 2.61 12.13
CA SER A 83 -10.68 2.80 13.57
C SER A 83 -9.62 2.05 14.38
N ARG A 84 -8.92 1.09 13.77
CA ARG A 84 -7.89 0.27 14.41
C ARG A 84 -6.53 0.93 14.36
N PHE A 85 -6.21 1.63 13.27
CA PHE A 85 -4.99 2.41 13.15
C PHE A 85 -5.10 3.76 13.87
N GLN A 86 -4.41 3.90 15.00
CA GLN A 86 -4.41 5.16 15.76
C GLN A 86 -3.46 6.22 15.18
N THR A 87 -2.39 5.78 14.52
CA THR A 87 -1.28 6.65 14.11
C THR A 87 -1.19 6.89 12.60
N ALA A 88 -2.07 6.24 11.82
CA ALA A 88 -2.10 6.35 10.36
C ALA A 88 -3.38 7.04 9.87
N LYS A 89 -3.26 7.83 8.80
CA LYS A 89 -4.39 8.53 8.19
C LYS A 89 -4.86 7.81 6.94
N PHE A 90 -6.09 7.34 6.95
CA PHE A 90 -6.71 6.70 5.80
C PHE A 90 -7.26 7.74 4.81
N GLN A 91 -6.98 7.52 3.52
CA GLN A 91 -7.63 8.19 2.40
C GLN A 91 -8.39 7.16 1.55
N LYS A 92 -8.92 7.57 0.39
CA LYS A 92 -9.71 6.69 -0.49
C LYS A 92 -8.91 5.45 -0.93
N ALA A 93 -7.64 5.62 -1.29
CA ALA A 93 -6.80 4.56 -1.86
C ALA A 93 -5.46 4.37 -1.14
N CYS A 94 -5.17 5.13 -0.08
CA CYS A 94 -3.91 5.03 0.62
C CYS A 94 -4.02 5.20 2.15
N ILE A 95 -3.02 4.67 2.84
CA ILE A 95 -2.79 4.79 4.28
C ILE A 95 -1.51 5.60 4.45
N ASN A 96 -1.62 6.79 5.05
CA ASN A 96 -0.51 7.71 5.22
C ASN A 96 0.05 7.60 6.63
N VAL A 97 1.35 7.36 6.74
CA VAL A 97 2.10 7.16 7.97
C VAL A 97 3.05 8.33 8.16
N ALA A 98 2.71 9.26 9.07
CA ALA A 98 3.54 10.43 9.36
C ALA A 98 4.67 10.14 10.36
N ARG A 99 4.51 9.10 11.18
CA ARG A 99 5.48 8.70 12.21
C ARG A 99 5.80 7.21 12.06
N PRO A 100 6.79 6.85 11.21
CA PRO A 100 7.08 5.46 10.89
C PRO A 100 7.37 4.57 12.10
N ALA A 101 8.03 5.12 13.14
CA ALA A 101 8.35 4.41 14.36
C ALA A 101 7.12 3.98 15.20
N GLU A 102 6.00 4.69 15.05
CA GLU A 102 4.75 4.43 15.78
C GLU A 102 3.73 3.67 14.93
N PHE A 103 4.14 3.15 13.76
CA PHE A 103 3.23 2.43 12.89
C PHE A 103 2.93 1.04 13.46
N ASP A 104 1.64 0.73 13.59
CA ASP A 104 1.16 -0.54 14.10
C ASP A 104 1.30 -1.64 13.03
N LEU A 105 2.37 -2.42 13.14
CA LEU A 105 2.64 -3.54 12.23
C LEU A 105 1.66 -4.70 12.40
N GLU A 106 1.11 -4.91 13.59
CA GLU A 106 0.19 -6.02 13.85
C GLU A 106 -1.14 -5.75 13.14
N THR A 107 -1.66 -4.54 13.28
CA THR A 107 -2.87 -4.12 12.53
C THR A 107 -2.61 -4.10 11.02
N PHE A 108 -1.38 -3.81 10.56
CA PHE A 108 -1.03 -3.92 9.15
C PHE A 108 -0.95 -5.37 8.64
N ASP A 109 -0.42 -6.31 9.42
CA ASP A 109 -0.45 -7.74 9.09
C ASP A 109 -1.89 -8.23 8.93
N ASP A 110 -2.76 -7.87 9.87
CA ASP A 110 -4.19 -8.16 9.76
C ASP A 110 -4.84 -7.53 8.52
N PHE A 111 -4.50 -6.27 8.22
CA PHE A 111 -5.01 -5.58 7.05
C PHE A 111 -4.61 -6.28 5.76
N ILE A 112 -3.34 -6.66 5.60
CA ILE A 112 -2.86 -7.33 4.38
C ILE A 112 -3.45 -8.73 4.27
N ARG A 113 -3.51 -9.49 5.37
CA ARG A 113 -4.15 -10.82 5.41
C ARG A 113 -5.59 -10.77 4.90
N GLU A 114 -6.35 -9.77 5.35
CA GLU A 114 -7.74 -9.63 4.92
C GLU A 114 -7.83 -9.08 3.50
N SER A 115 -6.99 -8.11 3.14
CA SER A 115 -6.89 -7.54 1.80
C SER A 115 -6.57 -8.58 0.73
N SER A 116 -5.70 -9.55 1.03
CA SER A 116 -5.29 -10.58 0.06
C SER A 116 -6.40 -11.58 -0.27
N ALA A 117 -7.41 -11.72 0.59
CA ALA A 117 -8.58 -12.52 0.32
C ALA A 117 -9.53 -11.90 -0.73
N TYR A 118 -9.36 -10.61 -1.05
CA TYR A 118 -10.13 -9.94 -2.10
C TYR A 118 -9.45 -10.12 -3.47
N PRO A 119 -10.23 -10.40 -4.52
CA PRO A 119 -9.69 -10.39 -5.88
C PRO A 119 -9.30 -8.97 -6.27
N TYR A 120 -8.36 -8.86 -7.21
CA TYR A 120 -8.06 -7.58 -7.84
C TYR A 120 -9.36 -6.93 -8.36
N PRO A 121 -9.56 -5.61 -8.15
CA PRO A 121 -10.80 -4.97 -8.59
C PRO A 121 -11.02 -5.07 -10.10
N SER A 122 -12.23 -5.44 -10.50
CA SER A 122 -12.61 -5.47 -11.92
C SER A 122 -12.54 -4.09 -12.58
N PRO A 123 -12.37 -4.01 -13.91
CA PRO A 123 -12.42 -2.74 -14.64
C PRO A 123 -13.66 -1.90 -14.34
N LEU A 124 -14.82 -2.55 -14.15
CA LEU A 124 -16.07 -1.86 -13.81
C LEU A 124 -16.03 -1.25 -12.40
N GLN A 125 -15.45 -1.93 -11.40
CA GLN A 125 -15.28 -1.38 -10.06
C GLN A 125 -14.35 -0.15 -10.09
N LEU A 126 -13.23 -0.25 -10.81
CA LEU A 126 -12.29 0.86 -11.00
C LEU A 126 -12.95 2.08 -11.65
N GLN A 127 -13.68 1.88 -12.75
CA GLN A 127 -14.41 2.95 -13.43
C GLN A 127 -15.48 3.60 -12.55
N ARG A 128 -16.25 2.79 -11.80
CA ARG A 128 -17.29 3.30 -10.89
C ARG A 128 -16.67 4.16 -9.78
N ARG A 129 -15.52 3.77 -9.26
CA ARG A 129 -14.81 4.53 -8.23
C ARG A 129 -14.23 5.83 -8.77
N ALA A 130 -13.62 5.80 -9.96
CA ALA A 130 -13.07 6.99 -10.60
C ALA A 130 -14.13 8.05 -10.96
N LYS A 131 -15.41 7.67 -11.14
CA LYS A 131 -16.51 8.63 -11.37
C LYS A 131 -17.07 9.25 -10.09
N ARG A 132 -16.76 8.67 -8.92
CA ARG A 132 -17.22 9.13 -7.61
C ARG A 132 -16.13 9.93 -6.85
N SER A 133 -15.00 10.20 -7.50
CA SER A 133 -13.85 10.86 -6.88
C SER A 133 -14.00 12.36 -6.79
#